data_AF-A0A7S4UYY2-F1
#
_entry.id   AF-A0A7S4UYY2-F1
#
_cell.length_a   1.000
_cell.length_b   1.000
_cell.length_c   1.000
_cell.angle_alpha   90.00
_cell.angle_beta   90.00
_cell.angle_gamma   90.00
#
_symmetry.space_group_name_H-M   'P 1'
#
loop_
_entity.id
_entity.type
_entity.pdbx_description
1 polymer ?
#
loop_
_entity_poly.entity_id
_entity_poly.type
_entity_poly.pdbx_seq_one_letter_code
_entity_poly.pdbx_strand_id
1 'polypeptide(L)'
;NTSSSSSSSSPKPSSIFLGKSAFLGLDHQRGKGTVTTFATSASEVEIWDYARSDPVSVINWGSSSVTSLAFNPVEVNCLASTGIDRNIALYDIRGPTAIRKVILKMRCNQLRWNPMEAFHFSVANEDGNCYTFDMRNLSNIKCIHKGHVGPVMCLDYSPTGQEFATGSYDKTIRIFESRGGHSREVYHTQRMQRIFQVAFSGDARFVLSGSDDTNVRIWKAQASEKIGVKHKREKTQGSYNRKLRSRYQALPEIKRIERHRHVPKPILNATKLRVVMKESRARKEKNVRRHSKEGAVPYVAERKKPIIKELE
;
A
#
# COMPACT_ATOMS: atom_id res chain seq x y z
N ASN A 1 31.83 25.52 -45.65
CA ASN A 1 31.39 24.19 -45.19
C ASN A 1 32.16 23.77 -43.95
N THR A 2 31.72 24.21 -42.77
CA THR A 2 32.17 23.66 -41.48
C THR A 2 30.92 23.47 -40.63
N SER A 3 30.27 22.32 -40.82
CA SER A 3 29.13 21.87 -40.03
C SER A 3 29.61 21.52 -38.63
N SER A 4 29.38 22.41 -37.66
CA SER A 4 29.46 22.09 -36.24
C SER A 4 28.34 21.11 -35.89
N SER A 5 28.66 19.83 -35.84
CA SER A 5 27.78 18.79 -35.32
C SER A 5 27.58 19.01 -33.82
N SER A 6 26.49 19.65 -33.45
CA SER A 6 25.99 19.67 -32.08
C SER A 6 25.52 18.26 -31.72
N SER A 7 26.44 17.41 -31.27
CA SER A 7 26.08 16.15 -30.64
C SER A 7 25.32 16.47 -29.37
N SER A 8 24.04 16.15 -29.35
CA SER A 8 23.18 16.21 -28.17
C SER A 8 23.78 15.27 -27.12
N SER A 9 24.59 15.79 -26.21
CA SER A 9 25.19 15.03 -25.12
C SER A 9 24.07 14.51 -24.22
N SER A 10 23.73 13.23 -24.35
CA SER A 10 22.86 12.57 -23.40
C SER A 10 23.46 12.74 -21.99
N PRO A 11 22.64 13.00 -20.96
CA PRO A 11 23.15 13.17 -19.61
C PRO A 11 23.91 11.91 -19.19
N LYS A 12 25.21 12.04 -18.91
CA LYS A 12 26.02 10.92 -18.41
C LYS A 12 25.55 10.58 -16.99
N PRO A 13 25.32 9.30 -16.66
CA PRO A 13 24.94 8.89 -15.31
C PRO A 13 26.09 9.16 -14.34
N SER A 14 25.77 9.56 -13.10
CA SER A 14 26.77 9.82 -12.05
C SER A 14 27.45 8.55 -11.55
N SER A 15 26.72 7.44 -11.52
CA SER A 15 27.16 6.14 -11.01
C SER A 15 26.38 5.02 -11.70
N ILE A 16 27.04 3.90 -12.01
CA ILE A 16 26.42 2.73 -12.64
C ILE A 16 26.64 1.54 -11.72
N PHE A 17 25.55 0.90 -11.31
CA PHE A 17 25.56 -0.33 -10.53
C PHE A 17 25.02 -1.47 -11.40
N LEU A 18 25.79 -2.55 -11.52
CA LEU A 18 25.47 -3.68 -12.40
C LEU A 18 25.02 -4.87 -11.54
N GLY A 19 23.75 -5.25 -11.67
CA GLY A 19 23.20 -6.45 -11.05
C GLY A 19 23.44 -7.69 -11.89
N LYS A 20 23.51 -8.85 -11.23
CA LYS A 20 23.55 -10.16 -11.91
C LYS A 20 22.21 -10.55 -12.53
N SER A 21 21.12 -10.00 -12.00
CA SER A 21 19.74 -10.29 -12.43
C SER A 21 18.95 -9.01 -12.64
N ALA A 22 17.81 -9.11 -13.32
CA ALA A 22 16.95 -7.96 -13.60
C ALA A 22 16.31 -7.42 -12.31
N PHE A 23 16.50 -6.13 -12.05
CA PHE A 23 15.89 -5.46 -10.91
C PHE A 23 14.41 -5.19 -11.16
N LEU A 24 13.59 -5.43 -10.13
CA LEU A 24 12.15 -5.20 -10.11
C LEU A 24 11.76 -3.98 -9.26
N GLY A 25 12.59 -3.61 -8.31
CA GLY A 25 12.29 -2.54 -7.36
C GLY A 25 13.53 -2.08 -6.63
N LEU A 26 13.43 -0.89 -6.05
CA LEU A 26 14.49 -0.26 -5.28
C LEU A 26 13.87 0.60 -4.18
N ASP A 27 14.57 0.72 -3.05
CA ASP A 27 14.25 1.70 -2.02
C ASP A 27 15.51 2.13 -1.28
N HIS A 28 15.45 3.30 -0.65
CA HIS A 28 16.58 3.92 0.02
C HIS A 28 16.43 3.91 1.54
N GLN A 29 17.53 3.65 2.23
CA GLN A 29 17.58 3.76 3.68
C GLN A 29 17.49 5.24 4.09
N ARG A 30 16.62 5.57 5.06
CA ARG A 30 16.48 6.97 5.53
C ARG A 30 17.53 7.30 6.59
N GLY A 31 18.54 8.10 6.26
CA GLY A 31 19.59 8.56 7.19
C GLY A 31 19.54 10.06 7.49
N LYS A 32 20.07 10.49 8.66
CA LYS A 32 20.13 11.89 9.10
C LYS A 32 21.17 12.77 8.37
N GLY A 33 21.90 12.25 7.38
CA GLY A 33 22.96 13.02 6.69
C GLY A 33 23.11 12.61 5.24
N THR A 34 23.79 11.50 5.01
CA THR A 34 24.00 10.91 3.68
C THR A 34 23.27 9.57 3.63
N VAL A 35 22.41 9.38 2.63
CA VAL A 35 21.90 8.05 2.29
C VAL A 35 23.10 7.26 1.78
N THR A 36 23.68 6.41 2.62
CA THR A 36 24.81 5.57 2.25
C THR A 36 24.35 4.32 1.53
N THR A 37 23.15 3.83 1.85
CA THR A 37 22.72 2.49 1.51
C THR A 37 21.35 2.46 0.85
N PHE A 38 21.19 1.54 -0.09
CA PHE A 38 19.93 1.28 -0.77
C PHE A 38 19.77 -0.22 -0.97
N ALA A 39 18.53 -0.66 -1.16
CA ALA A 39 18.21 -2.06 -1.41
C ALA A 39 17.54 -2.18 -2.76
N THR A 40 17.86 -3.26 -3.47
CA THR A 40 17.26 -3.61 -4.74
C THR A 40 16.62 -4.98 -4.65
N SER A 41 15.46 -5.13 -5.30
CA SER A 41 14.78 -6.42 -5.42
C SER A 41 15.02 -6.98 -6.79
N ALA A 42 15.50 -8.22 -6.85
CA ALA A 42 15.60 -8.98 -8.07
C ALA A 42 15.16 -10.43 -7.80
N SER A 43 16.00 -11.41 -8.11
CA SER A 43 15.81 -12.78 -7.61
C SER A 43 15.99 -12.85 -6.09
N GLU A 44 16.90 -12.05 -5.55
CA GLU A 44 17.24 -11.96 -4.13
C GLU A 44 17.16 -10.49 -3.67
N VAL A 45 17.24 -10.24 -2.36
CA VAL A 45 17.33 -8.88 -1.83
C VAL A 45 18.81 -8.52 -1.72
N GLU A 46 19.25 -7.56 -2.53
CA GLU A 46 20.61 -7.07 -2.52
C GLU A 46 20.67 -5.71 -1.83
N ILE A 47 21.60 -5.54 -0.90
CA ILE A 47 21.86 -4.28 -0.20
C ILE A 47 23.16 -3.71 -0.75
N TRP A 48 23.10 -2.44 -1.12
CA TRP A 48 24.16 -1.71 -1.79
C TRP A 48 24.58 -0.52 -0.94
N ASP A 49 25.84 -0.15 -1.10
CA ASP A 49 26.40 1.12 -0.62
C ASP A 49 26.83 1.93 -1.84
N TYR A 50 26.54 3.22 -1.86
CA TYR A 50 26.93 4.10 -2.97
C TYR A 50 28.43 4.16 -3.21
N ALA A 51 29.24 3.85 -2.19
CA ALA A 51 30.70 3.83 -2.32
C ALA A 51 31.24 2.58 -3.03
N ARG A 52 30.43 1.53 -3.23
CA ARG A 52 30.89 0.23 -3.75
C ARG A 52 30.18 -0.15 -5.04
N SER A 53 30.91 -0.74 -5.98
CA SER A 53 30.34 -1.24 -7.24
C SER A 53 29.64 -2.58 -7.13
N ASP A 54 29.85 -3.31 -6.03
CA ASP A 54 29.29 -4.63 -5.74
C ASP A 54 28.34 -4.55 -4.54
N PRO A 55 27.33 -5.44 -4.45
CA PRO A 55 26.40 -5.45 -3.32
C PRO A 55 27.14 -5.80 -2.03
N VAL A 56 26.85 -5.07 -0.95
CA VAL A 56 27.44 -5.27 0.38
C VAL A 56 27.00 -6.60 0.97
N SER A 57 25.71 -6.89 0.87
CA SER A 57 25.13 -8.13 1.37
C SER A 57 23.98 -8.56 0.49
N VAL A 58 23.90 -9.86 0.26
CA VAL A 58 22.79 -10.48 -0.47
C VAL A 58 22.05 -11.37 0.51
N ILE A 59 20.76 -11.08 0.73
CA ILE A 59 19.92 -11.80 1.66
C ILE A 59 18.99 -12.72 0.89
N ASN A 60 19.18 -14.03 1.07
CA ASN A 60 18.39 -15.07 0.42
C ASN A 60 17.61 -15.88 1.48
N TRP A 61 16.32 -16.11 1.21
CA TRP A 61 15.44 -16.95 2.04
C TRP A 61 14.67 -17.99 1.20
N GLY A 62 15.05 -18.17 -0.07
CA GLY A 62 14.44 -19.11 -1.01
C GLY A 62 14.47 -18.62 -2.46
N SER A 63 14.14 -19.51 -3.39
CA SER A 63 14.24 -19.29 -4.84
C SER A 63 13.16 -18.37 -5.46
N SER A 64 12.46 -17.59 -4.64
CA SER A 64 11.31 -16.79 -5.08
C SER A 64 11.74 -15.35 -5.33
N SER A 65 11.49 -14.83 -6.53
CA SER A 65 11.81 -13.44 -6.85
C SER A 65 10.98 -12.45 -6.04
N VAL A 66 11.63 -11.35 -5.70
CA VAL A 66 11.08 -10.29 -4.86
C VAL A 66 10.52 -9.21 -5.77
N THR A 67 9.23 -8.90 -5.62
CA THR A 67 8.52 -7.94 -6.48
C THR A 67 8.68 -6.51 -6.00
N SER A 68 8.63 -6.27 -4.70
CA SER A 68 8.71 -4.92 -4.13
C SER A 68 9.48 -4.92 -2.81
N LEU A 69 10.09 -3.78 -2.50
CA LEU A 69 10.82 -3.52 -1.27
C LEU A 69 10.38 -2.19 -0.67
N ALA A 70 10.41 -2.12 0.66
CA ALA A 70 10.27 -0.86 1.36
C ALA A 70 11.11 -0.84 2.64
N PHE A 71 11.96 0.17 2.78
CA PHE A 71 12.63 0.50 4.03
C PHE A 71 11.64 1.11 5.01
N ASN A 72 11.84 0.79 6.28
CA ASN A 72 11.09 1.44 7.33
C ASN A 72 11.66 2.86 7.55
N PRO A 73 10.82 3.91 7.43
CA PRO A 73 11.27 5.29 7.57
C PRO A 73 11.60 5.69 9.02
N VAL A 74 11.14 4.95 10.02
CA VAL A 74 11.42 5.20 11.45
C VAL A 74 12.55 4.30 11.93
N GLU A 75 12.40 2.98 11.76
CA GLU A 75 13.44 2.00 12.11
C GLU A 75 14.31 1.72 10.89
N VAL A 76 15.31 2.56 10.71
CA VAL A 76 16.07 2.70 9.46
C VAL A 76 16.71 1.38 8.96
N ASN A 77 17.04 0.46 9.87
CA ASN A 77 17.68 -0.83 9.54
C ASN A 77 16.68 -1.94 9.20
N CYS A 78 15.37 -1.69 9.36
CA CYS A 78 14.33 -2.66 9.02
C CYS A 78 13.88 -2.49 7.57
N LEU A 79 13.85 -3.60 6.86
CA LEU A 79 13.40 -3.68 5.47
C LEU A 79 12.29 -4.73 5.38
N ALA A 80 11.33 -4.50 4.50
CA ALA A 80 10.31 -5.49 4.19
C ALA A 80 10.22 -5.69 2.68
N SER A 81 9.92 -6.92 2.27
CA SER A 81 9.74 -7.28 0.87
C SER A 81 8.44 -8.04 0.64
N THR A 82 7.99 -8.01 -0.60
CA THR A 82 6.93 -8.90 -1.10
C THR A 82 7.49 -9.76 -2.21
N GLY A 83 7.11 -11.03 -2.26
CA GLY A 83 7.51 -11.95 -3.32
C GLY A 83 6.34 -12.44 -4.17
N ILE A 84 6.68 -13.03 -5.32
CA ILE A 84 5.70 -13.65 -6.23
C ILE A 84 4.93 -14.78 -5.54
N ASP A 85 5.58 -15.51 -4.63
CA ASP A 85 5.00 -16.64 -3.89
C ASP A 85 4.01 -16.23 -2.78
N ARG A 86 3.43 -15.02 -2.90
CA ARG A 86 2.47 -14.44 -1.96
C ARG A 86 3.05 -14.22 -0.57
N ASN A 87 4.37 -14.18 -0.51
CA ASN A 87 5.09 -14.02 0.72
C ASN A 87 5.32 -12.52 1.02
N ILE A 88 5.39 -12.23 2.31
CA ILE A 88 5.90 -10.98 2.85
C ILE A 88 7.06 -11.39 3.75
N ALA A 89 8.24 -10.83 3.53
CA ALA A 89 9.43 -11.11 4.34
C ALA A 89 9.92 -9.83 5.02
N LEU A 90 10.38 -9.96 6.25
CA LEU A 90 10.99 -8.90 7.04
C LEU A 90 12.48 -9.18 7.18
N TYR A 91 13.30 -8.15 7.07
CA TYR A 91 14.75 -8.21 7.14
C TYR A 91 15.27 -7.16 8.10
N ASP A 92 16.34 -7.50 8.81
CA ASP A 92 17.21 -6.53 9.48
C ASP A 92 18.50 -6.49 8.66
N ILE A 93 18.85 -5.34 8.10
CA ILE A 93 20.04 -5.21 7.25
C ILE A 93 21.34 -5.47 8.00
N ARG A 94 21.31 -5.45 9.34
CA ARG A 94 22.48 -5.77 10.18
C ARG A 94 22.77 -7.27 10.20
N GLY A 95 21.78 -8.10 9.87
CA GLY A 95 21.89 -9.56 9.82
C GLY A 95 21.93 -10.09 8.38
N PRO A 96 22.56 -11.26 8.15
CA PRO A 96 22.59 -11.89 6.83
C PRO A 96 21.30 -12.65 6.47
N THR A 97 20.38 -12.81 7.42
CA THR A 97 19.18 -13.63 7.29
C THR A 97 17.91 -12.80 7.44
N ALA A 98 16.81 -13.22 6.81
CA ALA A 98 15.50 -12.64 7.09
C ALA A 98 15.08 -12.94 8.55
N ILE A 99 14.21 -12.10 9.10
CA ILE A 99 13.71 -12.26 10.48
C ILE A 99 12.48 -13.16 10.49
N ARG A 100 11.52 -12.88 9.61
CA ARG A 100 10.23 -13.58 9.53
C ARG A 100 9.66 -13.53 8.12
N LYS A 101 8.86 -14.54 7.79
CA LYS A 101 8.16 -14.64 6.50
C LYS A 101 6.71 -15.08 6.69
N VAL A 102 5.78 -14.42 6.02
CA VAL A 102 4.35 -14.73 6.05
C VAL A 102 3.89 -15.06 4.65
N ILE A 103 3.15 -16.16 4.49
CA ILE A 103 2.53 -16.53 3.21
C ILE A 103 1.04 -16.24 3.28
N LEU A 104 0.56 -15.42 2.35
CA LEU A 104 -0.85 -15.08 2.20
C LEU A 104 -1.54 -15.92 1.13
N LYS A 105 -2.87 -15.84 1.08
CA LYS A 105 -3.69 -16.55 0.07
C LYS A 105 -3.43 -16.11 -1.36
N MET A 106 -3.26 -14.81 -1.57
CA MET A 106 -2.98 -14.17 -2.86
C MET A 106 -1.78 -13.25 -2.76
N ARG A 107 -1.16 -12.94 -3.90
CA ARG A 107 0.13 -12.24 -3.94
C ARG A 107 0.01 -10.76 -3.62
N CYS A 108 1.06 -10.25 -2.99
CA CYS A 108 1.16 -8.85 -2.65
C CYS A 108 1.94 -8.10 -3.72
N ASN A 109 1.38 -6.98 -4.19
CA ASN A 109 1.97 -6.19 -5.26
C ASN A 109 2.93 -5.14 -4.72
N GLN A 110 2.57 -4.47 -3.61
CA GLN A 110 3.40 -3.47 -2.97
C GLN A 110 3.20 -3.47 -1.45
N LEU A 111 4.25 -3.12 -0.71
CA LEU A 111 4.24 -2.90 0.72
C LEU A 111 4.78 -1.49 1.04
N ARG A 112 4.19 -0.82 2.03
CA ARG A 112 4.74 0.42 2.60
C ARG A 112 4.58 0.46 4.12
N TRP A 113 5.58 1.02 4.78
CA TRP A 113 5.59 1.26 6.23
C TRP A 113 4.81 2.53 6.58
N ASN A 114 4.23 2.54 7.77
CA ASN A 114 3.67 3.75 8.34
C ASN A 114 4.83 4.68 8.77
N PRO A 115 4.89 5.93 8.28
CA PRO A 115 5.98 6.86 8.59
C PRO A 115 6.01 7.36 10.03
N MET A 116 4.94 7.16 10.81
CA MET A 116 4.86 7.59 12.22
C MET A 116 4.87 6.41 13.19
N GLU A 117 4.27 5.28 12.83
CA GLU A 117 4.22 4.07 13.66
C GLU A 117 5.16 3.01 13.08
N ALA A 118 6.39 2.92 13.60
CA ALA A 118 7.46 2.07 13.05
C ALA A 118 7.07 0.60 12.84
N PHE A 119 6.27 0.03 13.73
CA PHE A 119 5.96 -1.41 13.71
C PHE A 119 4.82 -1.77 12.77
N HIS A 120 4.22 -0.80 12.07
CA HIS A 120 3.08 -1.04 11.21
C HIS A 120 3.42 -0.81 9.75
N PHE A 121 3.02 -1.76 8.94
CA PHE A 121 3.10 -1.65 7.49
C PHE A 121 1.81 -2.14 6.87
N SER A 122 1.50 -1.59 5.70
CA SER A 122 0.35 -1.99 4.91
C SER A 122 0.80 -2.59 3.60
N VAL A 123 0.03 -3.58 3.16
CA VAL A 123 0.32 -4.36 1.97
C VAL A 123 -0.88 -4.32 1.04
N ALA A 124 -0.64 -4.02 -0.22
CA ALA A 124 -1.58 -4.10 -1.32
C ALA A 124 -1.63 -5.54 -1.86
N ASN A 125 -2.78 -6.20 -1.76
CA ASN A 125 -2.98 -7.57 -2.24
C ASN A 125 -3.85 -7.61 -3.50
N GLU A 126 -3.60 -8.58 -4.37
CA GLU A 126 -4.45 -8.92 -5.51
C GLU A 126 -5.89 -9.31 -5.17
N ASP A 127 -6.15 -9.71 -3.93
CA ASP A 127 -7.51 -9.96 -3.43
C ASP A 127 -8.46 -8.74 -3.59
N GLY A 128 -7.91 -7.54 -3.85
CA GLY A 128 -8.64 -6.27 -3.83
C GLY A 128 -8.79 -5.69 -2.43
N ASN A 129 -8.03 -6.22 -1.47
CA ASN A 129 -7.95 -5.68 -0.11
C ASN A 129 -6.53 -5.19 0.16
N CYS A 130 -6.42 -4.27 1.11
CA CYS A 130 -5.13 -3.99 1.75
C CYS A 130 -5.14 -4.53 3.18
N TYR A 131 -3.99 -5.00 3.64
CA TYR A 131 -3.83 -5.54 4.98
C TYR A 131 -2.79 -4.71 5.73
N THR A 132 -3.13 -4.28 6.94
CA THR A 132 -2.16 -3.65 7.84
C THR A 132 -1.70 -4.68 8.86
N PHE A 133 -0.39 -4.90 8.90
CA PHE A 133 0.27 -5.82 9.81
C PHE A 133 0.96 -5.06 10.93
N ASP A 134 1.09 -5.74 12.06
CA ASP A 134 2.07 -5.40 13.08
C ASP A 134 3.27 -6.34 12.88
N MET A 135 4.47 -5.78 12.68
CA MET A 135 5.66 -6.59 12.43
C MET A 135 6.01 -7.53 13.58
N ARG A 136 5.55 -7.22 14.80
CA ARG A 136 5.78 -8.05 15.99
C ARG A 136 4.83 -9.24 16.07
N ASN A 137 3.66 -9.15 15.44
CA ASN A 137 2.63 -10.18 15.45
C ASN A 137 2.03 -10.36 14.07
N LEU A 138 2.68 -11.22 13.28
CA LEU A 138 2.30 -11.49 11.90
C LEU A 138 1.19 -12.54 11.77
N SER A 139 0.93 -13.32 12.83
CA SER A 139 -0.14 -14.32 12.88
C SER A 139 -1.55 -13.74 12.73
N ASN A 140 -1.72 -12.43 12.98
CA ASN A 140 -2.99 -11.72 12.91
C ASN A 140 -2.86 -10.40 12.15
N ILE A 141 -3.74 -10.18 11.18
CA ILE A 141 -3.86 -8.87 10.54
C ILE A 141 -4.48 -7.87 11.52
N LYS A 142 -3.85 -6.69 11.69
CA LYS A 142 -4.36 -5.62 12.56
C LYS A 142 -5.63 -4.99 11.99
N CYS A 143 -5.61 -4.61 10.71
CA CYS A 143 -6.76 -4.04 10.02
C CYS A 143 -6.86 -4.56 8.57
N ILE A 144 -8.08 -4.85 8.13
CA ILE A 144 -8.38 -5.21 6.74
C ILE A 144 -9.12 -4.04 6.11
N HIS A 145 -8.53 -3.49 5.05
CA HIS A 145 -9.05 -2.37 4.29
C HIS A 145 -9.79 -2.89 3.08
N LYS A 146 -11.12 -2.84 3.14
CA LYS A 146 -12.01 -3.37 2.10
C LYS A 146 -12.59 -2.22 1.31
N GLY A 147 -12.56 -2.35 -0.01
CA GLY A 147 -13.17 -1.35 -0.86
C GLY A 147 -13.02 -1.66 -2.34
N HIS A 148 -11.81 -2.03 -2.77
CA HIS A 148 -11.54 -2.26 -4.18
C HIS A 148 -12.26 -3.51 -4.71
N VAL A 149 -12.59 -3.43 -6.00
CA VAL A 149 -13.22 -4.53 -6.73
C VAL A 149 -12.17 -5.35 -7.48
N GLY A 150 -11.08 -4.72 -7.90
CA GLY A 150 -9.95 -5.36 -8.58
C GLY A 150 -8.71 -5.42 -7.71
N PRO A 151 -7.63 -6.06 -8.20
CA PRO A 151 -6.32 -6.08 -7.54
C PRO A 151 -5.85 -4.70 -7.11
N VAL A 152 -5.32 -4.56 -5.89
CA VAL A 152 -4.66 -3.33 -5.47
C VAL A 152 -3.21 -3.42 -5.93
N MET A 153 -2.79 -2.48 -6.78
CA MET A 153 -1.46 -2.49 -7.39
C MET A 153 -0.44 -1.78 -6.51
N CYS A 154 -0.84 -0.67 -5.91
CA CYS A 154 0.06 0.18 -5.14
C CYS A 154 -0.61 0.77 -3.90
N LEU A 155 0.23 1.15 -2.94
CA LEU A 155 -0.17 1.78 -1.69
C LEU A 155 0.93 2.78 -1.30
N ASP A 156 0.53 3.95 -0.79
CA ASP A 156 1.44 4.88 -0.15
C ASP A 156 0.82 5.58 1.06
N TYR A 157 1.63 5.84 2.08
CA TYR A 157 1.20 6.46 3.32
C TYR A 157 1.27 7.99 3.24
N SER A 158 0.29 8.66 3.84
CA SER A 158 0.44 10.07 4.17
C SER A 158 1.65 10.21 5.11
N PRO A 159 2.47 11.27 4.98
CA PRO A 159 3.57 11.52 5.91
C PRO A 159 3.09 11.73 7.35
N THR A 160 1.79 12.00 7.57
CA THR A 160 1.18 12.03 8.91
C THR A 160 0.93 10.64 9.52
N GLY A 161 1.02 9.55 8.74
CA GLY A 161 0.77 8.17 9.18
C GLY A 161 -0.69 7.82 9.50
N GLN A 162 -1.60 8.79 9.42
CA GLN A 162 -3.02 8.62 9.78
C GLN A 162 -3.86 8.05 8.64
N GLU A 163 -3.43 8.27 7.40
CA GLU A 163 -4.14 7.89 6.19
C GLU A 163 -3.16 7.29 5.18
N PHE A 164 -3.66 6.49 4.26
CA PHE A 164 -2.90 5.97 3.14
C PHE A 164 -3.81 5.89 1.91
N ALA A 165 -3.20 5.92 0.73
CA ALA A 165 -3.87 5.96 -0.55
C ALA A 165 -3.47 4.72 -1.33
N THR A 166 -4.43 4.19 -2.07
CA THR A 166 -4.27 2.95 -2.81
C THR A 166 -4.72 3.13 -4.24
N GLY A 167 -3.94 2.60 -5.16
CA GLY A 167 -4.29 2.53 -6.58
C GLY A 167 -4.61 1.10 -6.95
N SER A 168 -5.70 0.92 -7.69
CA SER A 168 -6.14 -0.41 -8.10
C SER A 168 -6.27 -0.52 -9.61
N TYR A 169 -6.19 -1.77 -10.06
CA TYR A 169 -6.52 -2.19 -11.41
C TYR A 169 -7.99 -1.90 -11.77
N ASP A 170 -8.87 -1.64 -10.77
CA ASP A 170 -10.26 -1.24 -10.97
C ASP A 170 -10.46 0.21 -11.42
N LYS A 171 -9.38 0.93 -11.75
CA LYS A 171 -9.39 2.34 -12.20
C LYS A 171 -9.87 3.31 -11.14
N THR A 172 -9.76 2.94 -9.86
CA THR A 172 -10.06 3.83 -8.74
C THR A 172 -8.86 4.03 -7.83
N ILE A 173 -8.77 5.24 -7.31
CA ILE A 173 -7.89 5.57 -6.19
C ILE A 173 -8.78 5.60 -4.96
N ARG A 174 -8.36 4.98 -3.88
CA ARG A 174 -9.07 5.07 -2.60
C ARG A 174 -8.15 5.61 -1.53
N ILE A 175 -8.71 6.44 -0.66
CA ILE A 175 -8.03 6.91 0.54
C ILE A 175 -8.68 6.21 1.73
N PHE A 176 -7.84 5.60 2.55
CA PHE A 176 -8.23 4.89 3.76
C PHE A 176 -7.60 5.58 4.97
N GLU A 177 -8.32 5.54 6.08
CA GLU A 177 -7.72 5.81 7.38
C GLU A 177 -6.91 4.58 7.81
N SER A 178 -5.73 4.76 8.40
CA SER A 178 -4.85 3.66 8.84
C SER A 178 -5.56 2.66 9.76
N ARG A 179 -6.49 3.16 10.59
CA ARG A 179 -7.29 2.35 11.54
C ARG A 179 -8.69 2.02 11.04
N GLY A 180 -9.12 2.55 9.90
CA GLY A 180 -10.47 2.40 9.37
C GLY A 180 -10.55 1.32 8.29
N GLY A 181 -11.48 0.37 8.38
CA GLY A 181 -11.56 -0.74 7.42
C GLY A 181 -12.25 -0.44 6.09
N HIS A 182 -12.69 0.80 5.85
CA HIS A 182 -13.43 1.23 4.65
C HIS A 182 -12.81 2.50 4.09
N SER A 183 -12.95 2.70 2.78
CA SER A 183 -12.42 3.89 2.11
C SER A 183 -13.17 5.14 2.54
N ARG A 184 -12.42 6.16 2.99
CA ARG A 184 -12.93 7.50 3.30
C ARG A 184 -13.37 8.23 2.03
N GLU A 185 -12.55 8.13 0.98
CA GLU A 185 -12.81 8.75 -0.32
C GLU A 185 -12.42 7.81 -1.48
N VAL A 186 -13.07 8.03 -2.62
CA VAL A 186 -12.82 7.31 -3.87
C VAL A 186 -12.70 8.34 -4.99
N TYR A 187 -11.58 8.32 -5.70
CA TYR A 187 -11.38 9.11 -6.91
C TYR A 187 -11.43 8.22 -8.15
N HIS A 188 -12.17 8.68 -9.14
CA HIS A 188 -12.26 8.06 -10.46
C HIS A 188 -12.54 9.14 -11.51
N THR A 189 -12.14 8.88 -12.74
CA THR A 189 -12.53 9.67 -13.91
C THR A 189 -12.78 8.73 -15.08
N GLN A 190 -13.61 9.14 -16.03
CA GLN A 190 -13.95 8.33 -17.20
C GLN A 190 -12.73 7.99 -18.08
N ARG A 191 -11.76 8.91 -18.16
CA ARG A 191 -10.55 8.76 -18.99
C ARG A 191 -9.45 7.95 -18.30
N MET A 192 -9.45 7.90 -16.97
CA MET A 192 -8.43 7.20 -16.21
C MET A 192 -8.56 5.70 -16.40
N GLN A 193 -7.43 5.06 -16.72
CA GLN A 193 -7.33 3.62 -16.87
C GLN A 193 -6.80 3.01 -15.57
N ARG A 194 -6.11 1.88 -15.66
CA ARG A 194 -5.57 1.16 -14.51
C ARG A 194 -4.53 2.01 -13.80
N ILE A 195 -4.51 1.98 -12.48
CA ILE A 195 -3.55 2.74 -11.69
C ILE A 195 -2.44 1.79 -11.25
N PHE A 196 -1.21 2.12 -11.62
CA PHE A 196 -0.03 1.33 -11.26
C PHE A 196 0.70 1.88 -10.06
N GLN A 197 0.79 3.21 -9.93
CA GLN A 197 1.51 3.87 -8.83
C GLN A 197 0.63 4.95 -8.20
N VAL A 198 0.70 5.06 -6.87
CA VAL A 198 0.15 6.16 -6.09
C VAL A 198 1.23 6.66 -5.14
N ALA A 199 1.28 7.97 -4.92
CA ALA A 199 2.17 8.58 -3.95
C ALA A 199 1.48 9.72 -3.21
N PHE A 200 1.76 9.89 -1.93
CA PHE A 200 1.36 11.08 -1.18
C PHE A 200 2.37 12.21 -1.36
N SER A 201 1.88 13.43 -1.43
CA SER A 201 2.75 14.61 -1.30
C SER A 201 3.37 14.68 0.09
N GLY A 202 4.60 15.17 0.21
CA GLY A 202 5.30 15.35 1.51
C GLY A 202 4.57 16.27 2.49
N ASP A 203 3.67 17.13 2.01
CA ASP A 203 2.80 17.99 2.80
C ASP A 203 1.42 17.39 3.11
N ALA A 204 1.20 16.09 2.82
CA ALA A 204 -0.03 15.33 3.09
C ALA A 204 -1.34 15.85 2.45
N ARG A 205 -1.27 16.90 1.62
CA ARG A 205 -2.46 17.56 1.05
C ARG A 205 -2.86 17.04 -0.32
N PHE A 206 -1.96 16.36 -1.01
CA PHE A 206 -2.19 15.86 -2.36
C PHE A 206 -1.84 14.38 -2.48
N VAL A 207 -2.52 13.72 -3.41
CA VAL A 207 -2.27 12.34 -3.82
C VAL A 207 -1.96 12.37 -5.31
N LEU A 208 -0.84 11.79 -5.69
CA LEU A 208 -0.38 11.61 -7.05
C LEU A 208 -0.78 10.22 -7.53
N SER A 209 -1.19 10.09 -8.77
CA SER A 209 -1.50 8.80 -9.38
C SER A 209 -0.88 8.67 -10.76
N GLY A 210 -0.12 7.61 -10.98
CA GLY A 210 0.36 7.17 -12.28
C GLY A 210 -0.60 6.12 -12.85
N SER A 211 -1.27 6.47 -13.94
CA SER A 211 -2.22 5.60 -14.63
C SER A 211 -1.62 5.09 -15.94
N ASP A 212 -2.13 3.97 -16.41
CA ASP A 212 -1.75 3.28 -17.64
C ASP A 212 -2.02 4.11 -18.92
N ASP A 213 -2.84 5.17 -18.80
CA ASP A 213 -3.05 6.14 -19.87
C ASP A 213 -1.90 7.15 -20.00
N THR A 214 -0.70 6.80 -19.54
CA THR A 214 0.54 7.61 -19.55
C THR A 214 0.49 8.92 -18.76
N ASN A 215 -0.64 9.21 -18.10
CA ASN A 215 -0.85 10.46 -17.40
C ASN A 215 -0.55 10.33 -15.90
N VAL A 216 0.15 11.33 -15.36
CA VAL A 216 0.24 11.57 -13.92
C VAL A 216 -0.82 12.59 -13.52
N ARG A 217 -1.70 12.23 -12.58
CA ARG A 217 -2.75 13.10 -12.06
C ARG A 217 -2.51 13.45 -10.61
N ILE A 218 -2.90 14.67 -10.24
CA ILE A 218 -2.82 15.19 -8.87
C ILE A 218 -4.23 15.36 -8.33
N TRP A 219 -4.48 14.79 -7.16
CA TRP A 219 -5.73 14.84 -6.44
C TRP A 219 -5.50 15.55 -5.12
N LYS A 220 -6.51 16.25 -4.61
CA LYS A 220 -6.47 16.66 -3.21
C LYS A 220 -6.62 15.42 -2.34
N ALA A 221 -5.86 15.34 -1.26
CA ALA A 221 -6.10 14.34 -0.22
C ALA A 221 -7.51 14.56 0.34
N GLN A 222 -7.85 15.77 0.78
CA GLN A 222 -9.22 16.12 1.22
C GLN A 222 -9.98 16.86 0.11
N ALA A 223 -10.97 16.21 -0.52
CA ALA A 223 -11.68 16.78 -1.67
C ALA A 223 -12.32 18.15 -1.41
N SER A 224 -12.94 18.31 -0.23
CA SER A 224 -13.63 19.55 0.18
C SER A 224 -12.70 20.68 0.62
N GLU A 225 -11.40 20.41 0.77
CA GLU A 225 -10.48 21.41 1.26
C GLU A 225 -10.11 22.43 0.17
N LYS A 226 -10.27 23.72 0.50
CA LYS A 226 -9.79 24.81 -0.34
C LYS A 226 -8.26 24.89 -0.33
N ILE A 227 -7.69 25.18 -1.49
CA ILE A 227 -6.25 25.47 -1.63
C ILE A 227 -6.05 26.94 -1.28
N GLY A 228 -4.92 27.25 -0.61
CA GLY A 228 -4.55 28.61 -0.26
C GLY A 228 -4.70 28.92 1.24
N VAL A 229 -4.37 30.16 1.60
CA VAL A 229 -4.43 30.65 2.98
C VAL A 229 -5.88 30.96 3.34
N LYS A 230 -6.38 30.37 4.43
CA LYS A 230 -7.72 30.63 4.97
C LYS A 230 -7.66 31.69 6.06
N HIS A 231 -8.64 32.60 6.10
CA HIS A 231 -8.78 33.54 7.21
C HIS A 231 -9.07 32.81 8.53
N LYS A 232 -8.69 33.40 9.66
CA LYS A 232 -8.87 32.80 11.00
C LYS A 232 -10.32 32.35 11.24
N ARG A 233 -11.32 33.19 10.90
CA ARG A 233 -12.75 32.90 11.04
C ARG A 233 -13.20 31.68 10.22
N GLU A 234 -12.73 31.56 8.98
CA GLU A 234 -13.04 30.41 8.12
C GLU A 234 -12.38 29.14 8.67
N LYS A 235 -11.13 29.23 9.14
CA LYS A 235 -10.42 28.11 9.76
C LYS A 235 -11.13 27.61 11.02
N THR A 236 -11.57 28.52 11.90
CA THR A 236 -12.32 28.16 13.11
C THR A 236 -13.67 27.53 12.78
N GLN A 237 -14.41 28.08 11.82
CA GLN A 237 -15.67 27.51 11.36
C GLN A 237 -15.47 26.11 10.76
N GLY A 238 -14.44 25.92 9.93
CA GLY A 238 -14.11 24.62 9.36
C GLY A 238 -13.75 23.57 10.43
N SER A 239 -12.96 23.97 11.44
CA SER A 239 -12.62 23.10 12.57
C SER A 239 -13.85 22.73 13.40
N TYR A 240 -14.72 23.71 13.68
CA TYR A 240 -15.99 23.50 14.37
C TYR A 240 -16.89 22.52 13.62
N ASN A 241 -17.09 22.72 12.31
CA ASN A 241 -17.88 21.84 11.46
C ASN A 241 -17.31 20.41 11.41
N ARG A 242 -15.99 20.26 11.35
CA ARG A 242 -15.34 18.93 11.38
C ARG A 242 -15.58 18.22 12.71
N LYS A 243 -15.45 18.92 13.84
CA LYS A 243 -15.75 18.38 15.18
C LYS A 243 -17.23 18.00 15.33
N LEU A 244 -18.14 18.83 14.80
CA LEU A 244 -19.58 18.57 14.84
C LEU A 244 -19.94 17.31 14.03
N ARG A 245 -19.40 17.19 12.82
CA ARG A 245 -19.57 15.98 11.98
C ARG A 245 -19.06 14.73 12.69
N SER A 246 -17.86 14.79 13.27
CA SER A 246 -17.29 13.66 14.03
C SER A 246 -18.15 13.28 15.23
N ARG A 247 -18.68 14.26 15.98
CA ARG A 247 -19.57 14.01 17.12
C ARG A 247 -20.86 13.30 16.71
N TYR A 248 -21.47 13.73 15.60
CA TYR A 248 -22.78 13.24 15.16
C TYR A 248 -22.70 12.21 14.00
N GLN A 249 -21.52 11.66 13.71
CA GLN A 249 -21.29 10.71 12.61
C GLN A 249 -22.13 9.42 12.71
N ALA A 250 -22.60 9.08 13.91
CA ALA A 250 -23.39 7.88 14.15
C ALA A 250 -24.85 8.02 13.69
N LEU A 251 -25.36 9.26 13.58
CA LEU A 251 -26.75 9.50 13.17
C LEU A 251 -27.00 8.98 11.75
N PRO A 252 -28.13 8.27 11.48
CA PRO A 252 -28.35 7.57 10.22
C PRO A 252 -28.30 8.48 8.99
N GLU A 253 -28.91 9.66 9.08
CA GLU A 253 -29.00 10.62 7.98
C GLU A 253 -27.63 11.20 7.61
N ILE A 254 -26.88 11.65 8.63
CA ILE A 254 -25.52 12.19 8.48
C ILE A 254 -24.61 11.11 7.90
N LYS A 255 -24.64 9.91 8.48
CA LYS A 255 -23.85 8.76 8.05
C LYS A 255 -24.16 8.35 6.61
N ARG A 256 -25.43 8.38 6.20
CA ARG A 256 -25.86 8.09 4.82
C ARG A 256 -25.28 9.11 3.84
N ILE A 257 -25.39 10.40 4.15
CA ILE A 257 -24.89 11.48 3.31
C ILE A 257 -23.35 11.44 3.23
N GLU A 258 -22.68 11.26 4.36
CA GLU A 258 -21.21 11.21 4.43
C GLU A 258 -20.62 10.04 3.65
N ARG A 259 -21.28 8.87 3.71
CA ARG A 259 -20.84 7.65 2.99
C ARG A 259 -21.21 7.66 1.51
N HIS A 260 -22.14 8.49 1.09
CA HIS A 260 -22.61 8.49 -0.29
C HIS A 260 -21.49 9.00 -1.21
N ARG A 261 -20.99 8.13 -2.08
CA ARG A 261 -20.01 8.46 -3.12
C ARG A 261 -20.47 7.88 -4.45
N HIS A 262 -20.46 8.70 -5.49
CA HIS A 262 -20.75 8.23 -6.85
C HIS A 262 -19.57 7.43 -7.38
N VAL A 263 -19.82 6.19 -7.81
CA VAL A 263 -18.85 5.30 -8.45
C VAL A 263 -19.38 4.85 -9.82
N PRO A 264 -18.51 4.56 -10.80
CA PRO A 264 -18.94 4.11 -12.12
C PRO A 264 -19.81 2.84 -12.06
N LYS A 265 -20.78 2.73 -12.96
CA LYS A 265 -21.73 1.59 -13.02
C LYS A 265 -21.05 0.21 -12.99
N PRO A 266 -19.95 -0.05 -13.74
CA PRO A 266 -19.28 -1.34 -13.69
C PRO A 266 -18.75 -1.69 -12.29
N ILE A 267 -18.14 -0.71 -11.61
CA ILE A 267 -17.61 -0.89 -10.25
C ILE A 267 -18.75 -1.09 -9.26
N LEU A 268 -19.85 -0.34 -9.39
CA LEU A 268 -21.02 -0.50 -8.53
C LEU A 268 -21.62 -1.91 -8.64
N ASN A 269 -21.82 -2.39 -9.87
CA ASN A 269 -22.40 -3.71 -10.12
C ASN A 269 -21.48 -4.83 -9.62
N ALA A 270 -20.18 -4.73 -9.90
CA ALA A 270 -19.20 -5.70 -9.42
C ALA A 270 -19.06 -5.67 -7.89
N THR A 271 -19.19 -4.51 -7.24
CA THR A 271 -19.23 -4.41 -5.77
C THR A 271 -20.45 -5.13 -5.20
N LYS A 272 -21.65 -4.90 -5.76
CA LYS A 272 -22.88 -5.59 -5.35
C LYS A 272 -22.74 -7.10 -5.48
N LEU A 273 -22.23 -7.56 -6.62
CA LEU A 273 -21.96 -8.98 -6.88
C LEU A 273 -20.96 -9.57 -5.87
N ARG A 274 -19.87 -8.87 -5.55
CA ARG A 274 -18.89 -9.31 -4.52
C ARG A 274 -19.52 -9.42 -3.13
N VAL A 275 -20.43 -8.52 -2.76
CA VAL A 275 -21.17 -8.60 -1.49
C VAL A 275 -22.05 -9.84 -1.46
N VAL A 276 -22.84 -10.09 -2.51
CA VAL A 276 -23.70 -11.29 -2.62
C VAL A 276 -22.87 -12.58 -2.56
N MET A 277 -21.75 -12.64 -3.28
CA MET A 277 -20.83 -13.79 -3.25
C MET A 277 -20.26 -14.02 -1.85
N LYS A 278 -19.88 -12.95 -1.14
CA LYS A 278 -19.34 -13.02 0.22
C LYS A 278 -20.39 -13.53 1.21
N GLU A 279 -21.61 -13.00 1.16
CA GLU A 279 -22.73 -13.41 2.01
C GLU A 279 -23.11 -14.87 1.75
N SER A 280 -23.16 -15.29 0.49
CA SER A 280 -23.40 -16.69 0.11
C SER A 280 -22.33 -17.63 0.68
N ARG A 281 -21.04 -17.27 0.55
CA ARG A 281 -19.94 -18.06 1.12
C ARG A 281 -20.00 -18.12 2.65
N ALA A 282 -20.30 -17.01 3.31
CA ALA A 282 -20.46 -16.95 4.77
C ALA A 282 -21.65 -17.79 5.25
N ARG A 283 -22.77 -17.77 4.51
CA ARG A 283 -23.94 -18.61 4.79
C ARG A 283 -23.61 -20.09 4.64
N LYS A 284 -22.89 -20.47 3.59
CA LYS A 284 -22.43 -21.85 3.38
C LYS A 284 -21.52 -22.30 4.53
N GLU A 285 -20.54 -21.50 4.92
CA GLU A 285 -19.64 -21.80 6.06
C GLU A 285 -20.42 -21.95 7.37
N LYS A 286 -21.39 -21.07 7.63
CA LYS A 286 -22.26 -21.16 8.81
C LYS A 286 -23.13 -22.42 8.81
N ASN A 287 -23.71 -22.78 7.66
CA ASN A 287 -24.51 -23.99 7.52
C ASN A 287 -23.65 -25.23 7.75
N VAL A 288 -22.46 -25.31 7.12
CA VAL A 288 -21.52 -26.42 7.32
C VAL A 288 -21.16 -26.56 8.79
N ARG A 289 -20.82 -25.45 9.48
CA ARG A 289 -20.51 -25.49 10.92
C ARG A 289 -21.70 -25.97 11.77
N ARG A 290 -22.92 -25.55 11.45
CA ARG A 290 -24.12 -25.95 12.19
C ARG A 290 -24.45 -27.44 12.02
N HIS A 291 -24.14 -28.01 10.86
CA HIS A 291 -24.46 -29.41 10.52
C HIS A 291 -23.28 -30.37 10.69
N SER A 292 -22.07 -29.88 11.01
CA SER A 292 -20.92 -30.69 11.37
C SER A 292 -20.94 -31.02 12.87
N LYS A 293 -20.24 -32.10 13.26
CA LYS A 293 -19.98 -32.40 14.67
C LYS A 293 -19.32 -31.20 15.37
N GLU A 294 -19.63 -31.01 16.64
CA GLU A 294 -19.02 -29.95 17.44
C GLU A 294 -17.50 -30.04 17.39
N GLY A 295 -16.84 -28.91 17.13
CA GLY A 295 -15.38 -28.83 16.99
C GLY A 295 -14.81 -29.24 15.62
N ALA A 296 -15.56 -29.90 14.74
CA ALA A 296 -15.04 -30.34 13.43
C ALA A 296 -14.70 -29.16 12.49
N VAL A 297 -15.44 -28.05 12.58
CA VAL A 297 -15.21 -26.84 11.76
C VAL A 297 -15.06 -25.61 12.67
N PRO A 298 -13.83 -25.29 13.14
CA PRO A 298 -13.62 -24.19 14.07
C PRO A 298 -13.94 -22.82 13.44
N TYR A 299 -14.24 -21.85 14.31
CA TYR A 299 -14.41 -20.46 13.88
C TYR A 299 -13.04 -19.80 13.67
N VAL A 300 -12.75 -19.48 12.41
CA VAL A 300 -11.56 -18.69 12.06
C VAL A 300 -11.97 -17.22 11.90
N ALA A 301 -11.38 -16.35 12.72
CA ALA A 301 -11.60 -14.91 12.62
C ALA A 301 -11.23 -14.37 11.23
N GLU A 302 -11.97 -13.39 10.70
CA GLU A 302 -11.72 -12.82 9.36
C GLU A 302 -10.27 -12.33 9.18
N ARG A 303 -9.60 -11.89 10.26
CA ARG A 303 -8.22 -11.40 10.27
C ARG A 303 -7.15 -12.48 10.10
N LYS A 304 -7.47 -13.75 10.44
CA LYS A 304 -6.57 -14.88 10.21
C LYS A 304 -6.81 -15.54 8.85
N LYS A 305 -8.01 -15.41 8.28
CA LYS A 305 -8.39 -16.06 7.02
C LYS A 305 -7.43 -15.80 5.84
N PRO A 306 -6.84 -14.61 5.65
CA PRO A 306 -5.92 -14.37 4.53
C PRO A 306 -4.54 -14.99 4.70
N ILE A 307 -4.14 -15.31 5.93
CA ILE A 307 -2.83 -15.87 6.26
C ILE A 307 -2.89 -17.39 6.10
N ILE A 308 -1.90 -17.98 5.42
CA ILE A 308 -1.73 -19.42 5.27
C ILE A 308 -0.74 -19.94 6.31
N LYS A 309 0.47 -19.37 6.35
CA LYS A 309 1.57 -19.83 7.20
C LYS A 309 2.48 -18.68 7.59
N GLU A 310 2.99 -18.72 8.82
CA GLU A 310 4.11 -17.91 9.30
C GLU A 310 5.34 -18.82 9.41
N LEU A 311 6.49 -18.32 8.97
CA LEU A 311 7.80 -18.94 9.03
C LEU A 311 8.70 -18.00 9.82
N GLU A 312 9.34 -18.54 10.85
CA GLU A 312 10.45 -17.90 11.57
C GLU A 312 11.78 -18.38 11.00
#